data_AF-A0A2W0EH23-F1
#
_entry.id   AF-A0A2W0EH23-F1
#
_cell.length_a   1.000
_cell.length_b   1.000
_cell.length_c   1.000
_cell.angle_alpha   90.00
_cell.angle_beta   90.00
_cell.angle_gamma   90.00
#
_symmetry.space_group_name_H-M   'P 1'
#
loop_
_entity.id
_entity.type
_entity.pdbx_description
1 polymer ?
#
loop_
_entity_poly.entity_id
_entity_poly.type
_entity_poly.pdbx_seq_one_letter_code
_entity_poly.pdbx_strand_id
1 'polypeptide(L)'
;MGRFVTQDPIGLIGGENLYQYAPNSIGWSDPWGWSCNRPGGYKAGDVDAHGNLSPGVNRASGHKNISEDKLVQSHHFIQDEWAKRNVTGYKRNEAPAILLKSSSGEPHAIVSSLQRTRRRISGFGGTIKEEFGVAYKELIDAGVDPGAAKKAASRSYKYFDSLGAFQ
;
A
#
# COMPACT_ATOMS: atom_id res chain seq x y z
N MET A 1 21.30 -0.45 -34.94
CA MET A 1 21.62 0.88 -34.40
C MET A 1 20.48 1.30 -33.48
N GLY A 2 20.79 1.67 -32.24
CA GLY A 2 19.79 2.11 -31.24
C GLY A 2 19.98 1.47 -29.87
N ARG A 3 21.14 1.68 -29.25
CA ARG A 3 21.45 1.29 -27.88
C ARG A 3 21.10 2.48 -26.98
N PHE A 4 20.23 2.32 -26.00
CA PHE A 4 20.16 3.24 -24.88
C PHE A 4 20.90 2.61 -23.70
N VAL A 5 22.00 3.25 -23.35
CA VAL A 5 22.87 2.95 -22.22
C VAL A 5 22.51 3.97 -21.15
N THR A 6 21.55 3.63 -20.29
CA THR A 6 21.31 4.36 -19.05
C THR A 6 21.22 3.35 -17.93
N GLN A 7 22.18 3.45 -17.02
CA GLN A 7 22.23 2.70 -15.78
C GLN A 7 21.16 3.28 -14.84
N ASP A 8 20.31 2.40 -14.30
CA ASP A 8 19.31 2.77 -13.28
C ASP A 8 20.07 3.29 -12.04
N PRO A 9 19.83 4.52 -11.55
CA PRO A 9 20.58 5.09 -10.44
C PRO A 9 20.05 4.56 -9.11
N ILE A 10 20.12 3.24 -8.94
CA ILE A 10 20.09 2.58 -7.64
C ILE A 10 21.34 1.70 -7.60
N GLY A 11 22.38 2.22 -6.94
CA GLY A 11 23.57 1.48 -6.58
C GLY A 11 23.23 0.39 -5.57
N LEU A 12 22.76 -0.76 -6.07
CA LEU A 12 22.67 -2.00 -5.31
C LEU A 12 24.05 -2.66 -5.31
N ILE A 13 24.89 -2.32 -4.33
CA ILE A 13 25.84 -3.28 -3.81
C ILE A 13 25.02 -4.29 -3.02
N GLY A 14 24.61 -5.38 -3.66
CA GLY A 14 23.86 -6.43 -3.00
C GLY A 14 23.20 -7.46 -3.92
N GLY A 15 24.00 -8.35 -4.52
CA GLY A 15 23.61 -9.76 -4.72
C GLY A 15 23.21 -10.18 -6.13
N GLU A 16 23.91 -11.21 -6.63
CA GLU A 16 23.74 -11.87 -7.94
C GLU A 16 22.51 -12.80 -8.00
N ASN A 17 21.31 -12.29 -7.74
CA ASN A 17 20.07 -13.01 -8.08
C ASN A 17 18.85 -12.09 -8.20
N LEU A 18 18.64 -11.50 -9.38
CA LEU A 18 17.51 -10.61 -9.68
C LEU A 18 16.14 -11.32 -9.85
N TYR A 19 16.05 -12.65 -9.69
CA TYR A 19 14.81 -13.42 -9.91
C TYR A 19 14.46 -14.42 -8.81
N GLN A 20 14.91 -14.24 -7.57
CA GLN A 20 14.42 -15.05 -6.46
C GLN A 20 13.26 -14.34 -5.75
N TYR A 21 12.04 -14.67 -6.17
CA TYR A 21 10.87 -14.50 -5.31
C TYR A 21 11.12 -15.28 -4.02
N ALA A 22 11.10 -14.58 -2.88
CA ALA A 22 11.07 -15.25 -1.59
C ALA A 22 9.91 -16.27 -1.60
N PRO A 23 10.12 -17.50 -1.08
CA PRO A 23 9.16 -18.57 -1.15
C PRO A 23 7.81 -18.10 -0.60
N ASN A 24 6.76 -18.58 -1.25
CA ASN A 24 5.39 -18.19 -0.99
C ASN A 24 5.12 -18.11 0.52
N SER A 25 4.39 -17.08 0.92
CA SER A 25 3.53 -17.20 2.09
C SER A 25 2.11 -17.23 1.54
N ILE A 26 1.62 -18.43 1.21
CA ILE A 26 0.18 -18.70 1.05
C ILE A 26 -0.44 -18.45 2.43
N GLY A 27 -0.66 -17.18 2.75
CA GLY A 27 -1.60 -16.75 3.77
C GLY A 27 -2.91 -16.52 3.06
N TRP A 28 -3.75 -17.54 3.08
CA TRP A 28 -5.16 -17.59 2.69
C TRP A 28 -5.80 -16.21 2.52
N SER A 29 -6.20 -15.91 1.28
CA SER A 29 -7.18 -14.86 1.02
C SER A 29 -8.53 -15.43 1.45
N ASP A 30 -8.94 -15.18 2.69
CA ASP A 30 -10.28 -15.51 3.18
C ASP A 30 -11.28 -14.50 2.58
N PRO A 31 -12.20 -14.92 1.70
CA PRO A 31 -13.15 -14.01 1.06
C PRO A 31 -14.29 -13.59 2.00
N TRP A 32 -14.42 -14.17 3.22
CA TRP A 32 -15.64 -14.06 4.02
C TRP A 32 -15.53 -13.23 5.30
N GLY A 33 -14.34 -12.72 5.67
CA GLY A 33 -14.21 -11.55 6.57
C GLY A 33 -14.76 -11.74 7.99
N TRP A 34 -14.80 -12.96 8.51
CA TRP A 34 -15.24 -13.22 9.88
C TRP A 34 -14.06 -13.73 10.71
N SER A 35 -13.78 -12.99 11.79
CA SER A 35 -12.70 -13.15 12.76
C SER A 35 -11.35 -12.52 12.39
N CYS A 36 -10.90 -11.65 13.30
CA CYS A 36 -9.62 -10.97 13.31
C CYS A 36 -8.48 -11.97 13.05
N ASN A 37 -7.95 -12.00 11.82
CA ASN A 37 -6.83 -12.86 11.38
C ASN A 37 -5.50 -12.54 12.09
N ARG A 38 -5.53 -11.80 13.20
CA ARG A 38 -4.35 -11.39 13.93
C ARG A 38 -4.60 -11.41 15.44
N PRO A 39 -4.19 -12.49 16.13
CA PRO A 39 -4.14 -12.52 17.59
C PRO A 39 -3.39 -11.27 18.10
N GLY A 40 -4.05 -10.48 18.94
CA GLY A 40 -3.51 -9.22 19.47
C GLY A 40 -3.83 -7.95 18.67
N GLY A 41 -4.54 -8.06 17.54
CA GLY A 41 -5.00 -6.93 16.72
C GLY A 41 -3.93 -6.34 15.79
N TYR A 42 -4.36 -5.50 14.86
CA TYR A 42 -3.48 -4.83 13.90
C TYR A 42 -2.71 -3.67 14.53
N LYS A 43 -1.43 -3.55 14.14
CA LYS A 43 -0.49 -2.51 14.58
C LYS A 43 -0.17 -1.56 13.42
N ALA A 44 0.35 -0.38 13.74
CA ALA A 44 0.92 0.50 12.73
C ALA A 44 2.06 -0.22 11.98
N GLY A 45 2.09 -0.09 10.65
CA GLY A 45 2.96 -0.83 9.74
C GLY A 45 2.32 -2.11 9.18
N ASP A 46 1.22 -2.60 9.75
CA ASP A 46 0.53 -3.76 9.20
C ASP A 46 -0.20 -3.45 7.91
N VAL A 47 -0.14 -4.41 6.99
CA VAL A 47 -0.75 -4.34 5.67
C VAL A 47 -1.80 -5.42 5.57
N ASP A 48 -3.03 -5.05 5.23
CA ASP A 48 -4.15 -5.96 4.99
C ASP A 48 -5.26 -5.30 4.18
N ALA A 49 -6.33 -6.04 3.88
CA ALA A 49 -7.53 -5.48 3.28
C ALA A 49 -8.06 -4.29 4.13
N HIS A 50 -8.47 -3.22 3.48
CA HIS A 50 -8.95 -2.01 4.17
C HIS A 50 -10.13 -2.29 5.12
N GLY A 51 -11.01 -3.22 4.77
CA GLY A 51 -12.13 -3.65 5.62
C GLY A 51 -11.68 -4.24 6.96
N ASN A 52 -10.48 -4.83 7.02
CA ASN A 52 -9.91 -5.38 8.25
C ASN A 52 -9.20 -4.30 9.08
N LEU A 53 -8.49 -3.38 8.42
CA LEU A 53 -7.66 -2.34 9.07
C LEU A 53 -8.47 -1.12 9.54
N SER A 54 -9.52 -0.76 8.81
CA SER A 54 -10.29 0.46 9.06
C SER A 54 -11.08 0.43 10.38
N PRO A 55 -11.74 -0.67 10.80
CA PRO A 55 -12.45 -0.70 12.07
C PRO A 55 -11.48 -0.62 13.24
N GLY A 56 -11.69 0.35 14.14
CA GLY A 56 -10.86 0.52 15.33
C GLY A 56 -10.90 -0.70 16.27
N VAL A 57 -11.98 -1.48 16.23
CA VAL A 57 -12.16 -2.70 17.03
C VAL A 57 -11.16 -3.80 16.71
N ASN A 58 -10.61 -3.82 15.49
CA ASN A 58 -9.65 -4.84 15.06
C ASN A 58 -8.20 -4.46 15.42
N ARG A 59 -7.97 -3.27 15.99
CA ARG A 59 -6.62 -2.75 16.22
C ARG A 59 -6.10 -3.13 17.59
N ALA A 60 -4.80 -3.39 17.65
CA ALA A 60 -4.09 -3.62 18.90
C ALA A 60 -4.19 -2.39 19.82
N SER A 61 -4.08 -2.61 21.12
CA SER A 61 -3.87 -1.52 22.07
C SER A 61 -2.59 -0.74 21.70
N GLY A 62 -2.60 0.59 21.81
CA GLY A 62 -1.48 1.45 21.36
C GLY A 62 -1.50 1.80 19.86
N HIS A 63 -2.51 1.36 19.11
CA HIS A 63 -2.63 1.55 17.67
C HIS A 63 -4.02 1.99 17.22
N LYS A 64 -4.73 2.73 18.07
CA LYS A 64 -6.10 3.21 17.81
C LYS A 64 -6.09 4.57 17.12
N ASN A 65 -7.26 4.97 16.61
CA ASN A 65 -7.47 6.31 16.06
C ASN A 65 -7.80 7.31 17.19
N ILE A 66 -6.86 7.45 18.13
CA ILE A 66 -6.94 8.38 19.27
C ILE A 66 -5.63 9.15 19.36
N SER A 67 -5.64 10.31 20.02
CA SER A 67 -4.49 11.22 20.07
C SER A 67 -3.27 10.58 20.73
N GLU A 68 -3.47 9.79 21.78
CA GLU A 68 -2.42 9.07 22.52
C GLU A 68 -1.64 8.11 21.62
N ASP A 69 -2.35 7.50 20.66
CA ASP A 69 -1.79 6.54 19.69
C ASP A 69 -1.38 7.21 18.37
N LYS A 70 -1.34 8.55 18.33
CA LYS A 70 -1.03 9.35 17.13
C LYS A 70 -2.00 9.13 15.97
N LEU A 71 -3.28 8.93 16.29
CA LEU A 71 -4.39 8.85 15.33
C LEU A 71 -4.13 7.82 14.23
N VAL A 72 -3.87 6.56 14.58
CA VAL A 72 -3.57 5.53 13.56
C VAL A 72 -4.76 5.36 12.60
N GLN A 73 -4.49 5.33 11.30
CA GLN A 73 -5.48 5.17 10.23
C GLN A 73 -4.95 4.27 9.12
N SER A 74 -5.87 3.60 8.43
CA SER A 74 -5.53 2.84 7.23
C SER A 74 -5.35 3.78 6.03
N HIS A 75 -4.33 3.54 5.23
CA HIS A 75 -4.07 4.22 3.96
C HIS A 75 -4.06 3.19 2.83
N HIS A 76 -4.87 3.39 1.79
CA HIS A 76 -4.82 2.51 0.61
C HIS A 76 -3.49 2.67 -0.12
N PHE A 77 -2.93 1.58 -0.65
CA PHE A 77 -1.72 1.67 -1.46
C PHE A 77 -1.99 2.39 -2.78
N ILE A 78 -2.99 1.92 -3.56
CA ILE A 78 -3.52 2.66 -4.70
C ILE A 78 -4.70 3.49 -4.25
N GLN A 79 -4.73 4.74 -4.70
CA GLN A 79 -5.76 5.69 -4.32
C GLN A 79 -7.17 5.21 -4.69
N ASP A 80 -8.08 5.24 -3.72
CA ASP A 80 -9.45 4.70 -3.82
C ASP A 80 -10.25 5.27 -5.02
N GLU A 81 -10.21 6.59 -5.23
CA GLU A 81 -10.96 7.23 -6.33
C GLU A 81 -10.42 6.88 -7.72
N TRP A 82 -9.09 6.79 -7.87
CA TRP A 82 -8.46 6.35 -9.10
C TRP A 82 -8.84 4.90 -9.40
N ALA A 83 -8.79 4.03 -8.39
CA ALA A 83 -9.13 2.62 -8.56
C ALA A 83 -10.61 2.42 -8.94
N LYS A 84 -11.52 3.16 -8.30
CA LYS A 84 -12.97 3.16 -8.65
C LYS A 84 -13.23 3.55 -10.09
N ARG A 85 -12.44 4.47 -10.65
CA ARG A 85 -12.62 4.99 -12.01
C ARG A 85 -12.01 4.09 -13.08
N ASN A 86 -10.86 3.48 -12.78
CA ASN A 86 -10.01 2.85 -13.78
C ASN A 86 -9.94 1.33 -13.69
N VAL A 87 -10.45 0.72 -12.61
CA VAL A 87 -10.36 -0.73 -12.39
C VAL A 87 -11.75 -1.34 -12.22
N THR A 88 -12.19 -2.09 -13.23
CA THR A 88 -13.43 -2.86 -13.18
C THR A 88 -13.37 -3.89 -12.06
N GLY A 89 -14.44 -4.01 -11.28
CA GLY A 89 -14.51 -4.96 -10.16
C GLY A 89 -13.76 -4.50 -8.89
N TYR A 90 -13.20 -3.29 -8.87
CA TYR A 90 -12.61 -2.71 -7.67
C TYR A 90 -13.60 -2.63 -6.52
N LYS A 91 -13.16 -3.05 -5.34
CA LYS A 91 -13.92 -3.00 -4.09
C LYS A 91 -13.04 -2.43 -2.99
N ARG A 92 -13.42 -1.25 -2.51
CA ARG A 92 -12.69 -0.50 -1.48
C ARG A 92 -12.29 -1.35 -0.27
N ASN A 93 -13.21 -2.12 0.31
CA ASN A 93 -12.90 -2.86 1.54
C ASN A 93 -12.00 -4.08 1.32
N GLU A 94 -11.94 -4.63 0.10
CA GLU A 94 -11.06 -5.75 -0.26
C GLU A 94 -9.67 -5.26 -0.69
N ALA A 95 -9.57 -3.99 -1.12
CA ALA A 95 -8.33 -3.40 -1.59
C ALA A 95 -7.28 -3.31 -0.46
N PRO A 96 -6.02 -3.67 -0.73
CA PRO A 96 -4.94 -3.59 0.27
C PRO A 96 -4.67 -2.15 0.74
N ALA A 97 -4.41 -2.06 2.04
CA ALA A 97 -4.06 -0.84 2.75
C ALA A 97 -2.97 -1.13 3.78
N ILE A 98 -2.37 -0.06 4.32
CA ILE A 98 -1.39 -0.08 5.39
C ILE A 98 -1.87 0.78 6.56
N LEU A 99 -1.72 0.32 7.81
CA LEU A 99 -1.99 1.14 8.99
C LEU A 99 -0.81 2.07 9.26
N LEU A 100 -1.08 3.36 9.34
CA LEU A 100 -0.08 4.41 9.53
C LEU A 100 -0.57 5.40 10.58
N LYS A 101 0.35 6.00 11.32
CA LYS A 101 0.04 7.12 12.22
C LYS A 101 -0.36 8.35 11.40
N SER A 102 -1.35 9.12 11.87
CA SER A 102 -1.95 10.22 11.10
C SER A 102 -1.88 11.58 11.77
N SER A 103 -1.24 11.73 12.94
CA SER A 103 -0.94 13.07 13.45
C SER A 103 -0.05 13.85 12.47
N SER A 104 -0.01 15.18 12.61
CA SER A 104 0.81 16.03 11.74
C SER A 104 2.26 15.55 11.69
N GLY A 105 2.84 15.48 10.48
CA GLY A 105 4.20 14.99 10.25
C GLY A 105 4.37 13.47 10.31
N GLU A 106 3.32 12.70 10.59
CA GLU A 106 3.38 11.24 10.54
C GLU A 106 3.09 10.70 9.13
N PRO A 107 3.48 9.44 8.83
CA PRO A 107 3.45 8.93 7.46
C PRO A 107 2.10 9.01 6.76
N HIS A 108 0.96 8.75 7.43
CA HIS A 108 -0.37 8.85 6.80
C HIS A 108 -0.68 10.27 6.33
N ALA A 109 -0.33 11.27 7.15
CA ALA A 109 -0.55 12.67 6.82
C ALA A 109 0.29 13.09 5.62
N ILE A 110 1.57 12.68 5.59
CA ILE A 110 2.51 13.00 4.51
C ILE A 110 2.08 12.34 3.21
N VAL A 111 1.86 11.02 3.18
CA VAL A 111 1.47 10.31 1.95
C VAL A 111 0.12 10.84 1.42
N SER A 112 -0.83 11.15 2.31
CA SER A 112 -2.10 11.76 1.91
C SER A 112 -1.90 13.15 1.28
N SER A 113 -0.91 13.91 1.75
CA SER A 113 -0.56 15.23 1.19
C SER A 113 0.09 15.10 -0.20
N LEU A 114 1.05 14.18 -0.35
CA LEU A 114 1.70 13.88 -1.63
C LEU A 114 0.67 13.45 -2.68
N GLN A 115 -0.19 12.50 -2.31
CA GLN A 115 -1.23 11.99 -3.18
C GLN A 115 -2.21 13.11 -3.61
N ARG A 116 -2.66 13.97 -2.68
CA ARG A 116 -3.52 15.14 -3.02
C ARG A 116 -2.83 16.11 -3.97
N THR A 117 -1.54 16.39 -3.74
CA THR A 117 -0.75 17.28 -4.59
C THR A 117 -0.67 16.75 -6.02
N ARG A 118 -0.39 15.46 -6.18
CA ARG A 118 -0.37 14.79 -7.48
C ARG A 118 -1.73 14.83 -8.18
N ARG A 119 -2.83 14.56 -7.46
CA ARG A 119 -4.19 14.60 -8.02
C ARG A 119 -4.61 16.00 -8.49
N ARG A 120 -4.11 17.05 -7.85
CA ARG A 120 -4.35 18.43 -8.31
C ARG A 120 -3.72 18.72 -9.68
N ILE A 121 -2.61 18.07 -10.01
CA ILE A 121 -1.85 18.29 -11.24
C ILE A 121 -2.31 17.33 -12.35
N SER A 122 -2.31 16.03 -12.05
CA SER A 122 -2.50 14.97 -13.05
C SER A 122 -3.91 14.36 -13.05
N GLY A 123 -4.77 14.78 -12.11
CA GLY A 123 -6.11 14.21 -11.97
C GLY A 123 -6.08 12.70 -11.68
N PHE A 124 -7.02 11.98 -12.30
CA PHE A 124 -7.24 10.54 -12.09
C PHE A 124 -6.97 9.70 -13.36
N GLY A 125 -6.22 10.24 -14.33
CA GLY A 125 -5.74 9.49 -15.49
C GLY A 125 -4.51 8.63 -15.18
N GLY A 126 -3.90 8.06 -16.21
CA GLY A 126 -2.69 7.23 -16.12
C GLY A 126 -2.98 5.73 -16.04
N THR A 127 -1.92 4.94 -15.96
CA THR A 127 -1.97 3.47 -15.91
C THR A 127 -1.76 2.95 -14.49
N ILE A 128 -2.20 1.71 -14.23
CA ILE A 128 -1.94 1.06 -12.94
C ILE A 128 -0.44 0.96 -12.65
N LYS A 129 0.42 0.79 -13.67
CA LYS A 129 1.88 0.69 -13.51
C LYS A 129 2.47 1.99 -12.99
N GLU A 130 2.02 3.12 -13.53
CA GLU A 130 2.42 4.46 -13.06
C GLU A 130 1.94 4.70 -11.63
N GLU A 131 0.69 4.35 -11.32
CA GLU A 131 0.14 4.48 -9.97
C GLU A 131 0.93 3.65 -8.94
N PHE A 132 1.36 2.44 -9.28
CA PHE A 132 2.18 1.60 -8.40
C PHE A 132 3.55 2.22 -8.12
N GLY A 133 4.23 2.70 -9.17
CA GLY A 133 5.55 3.33 -9.02
C GLY A 133 5.48 4.56 -8.13
N VAL A 134 4.47 5.40 -8.33
CA VAL A 134 4.29 6.61 -7.53
C VAL A 134 3.85 6.28 -6.10
N ALA A 135 2.87 5.39 -5.92
CA ALA A 135 2.39 5.02 -4.58
C ALA A 135 3.51 4.45 -3.69
N TYR A 136 4.36 3.58 -4.26
CA TYR A 136 5.52 3.07 -3.51
C TYR A 136 6.47 4.20 -3.12
N LYS A 137 6.80 5.09 -4.06
CA LYS A 137 7.65 6.25 -3.79
C LYS A 137 7.06 7.17 -2.73
N GLU A 138 5.76 7.46 -2.78
CA GLU A 138 5.07 8.32 -1.81
C GLU A 138 5.09 7.71 -0.39
N LEU A 139 5.02 6.38 -0.24
CA LEU A 139 5.19 5.72 1.05
C LEU A 139 6.63 5.86 1.59
N ILE A 140 7.64 5.67 0.74
CA ILE A 140 9.05 5.81 1.13
C ILE A 140 9.36 7.27 1.50
N ASP A 141 8.91 8.23 0.68
CA ASP A 141 9.09 9.66 0.92
C ASP A 141 8.34 10.12 2.20
N ALA A 142 7.26 9.43 2.57
CA ALA A 142 6.55 9.63 3.84
C ALA A 142 7.22 8.96 5.06
N GLY A 143 8.37 8.29 4.89
CA GLY A 143 9.10 7.63 5.97
C GLY A 143 8.50 6.31 6.43
N VAL A 144 7.68 5.66 5.59
CA VAL A 144 7.18 4.29 5.88
C VAL A 144 8.35 3.32 5.79
N ASP A 145 8.39 2.35 6.73
CA ASP A 145 9.36 1.26 6.70
C ASP A 145 9.40 0.57 5.32
N PRO A 146 10.57 0.42 4.68
CA PRO A 146 10.67 -0.17 3.34
C PRO A 146 10.10 -1.58 3.25
N GLY A 147 10.21 -2.39 4.31
CA GLY A 147 9.62 -3.73 4.37
C GLY A 147 8.09 -3.69 4.34
N ALA A 148 7.50 -2.79 5.12
CA ALA A 148 6.05 -2.55 5.13
C ALA A 148 5.54 -1.98 3.80
N ALA A 149 6.25 -1.02 3.21
CA ALA A 149 5.93 -0.46 1.88
C ALA A 149 6.00 -1.54 0.78
N LYS A 150 7.04 -2.38 0.79
CA LYS A 150 7.16 -3.52 -0.14
C LYS A 150 6.04 -4.54 0.04
N LYS A 151 5.64 -4.81 1.29
CA LYS A 151 4.49 -5.68 1.59
C LYS A 151 3.17 -5.09 1.08
N ALA A 152 2.96 -3.77 1.23
CA ALA A 152 1.81 -3.06 0.70
C ALA A 152 1.76 -3.13 -0.83
N ALA A 153 2.88 -2.88 -1.50
CA ALA A 153 2.99 -3.00 -2.95
C ALA A 153 2.71 -4.44 -3.42
N SER A 154 3.34 -5.45 -2.80
CA SER A 154 3.16 -6.85 -3.19
C SER A 154 1.72 -7.34 -3.03
N ARG A 155 1.06 -7.01 -1.91
CA ARG A 155 -0.36 -7.37 -1.69
C ARG A 155 -1.27 -6.64 -2.69
N SER A 156 -1.00 -5.37 -2.95
CA SER A 156 -1.75 -4.58 -3.94
C SER A 156 -1.60 -5.17 -5.33
N TYR A 157 -0.38 -5.56 -5.72
CA TYR A 157 -0.12 -6.14 -7.03
C TYR A 157 -1.01 -7.37 -7.26
N LYS A 158 -1.00 -8.32 -6.32
CA LYS A 158 -1.86 -9.52 -6.38
C LYS A 158 -3.35 -9.18 -6.50
N TYR A 159 -3.83 -8.20 -5.72
CA TYR A 159 -5.21 -7.78 -5.76
C TYR A 159 -5.60 -7.18 -7.12
N PHE A 160 -4.86 -6.20 -7.61
CA PHE A 160 -5.15 -5.54 -8.89
C PHE A 160 -4.91 -6.45 -10.10
N ASP A 161 -3.95 -7.36 -10.03
CA ASP A 161 -3.73 -8.39 -11.04
C ASP A 161 -4.89 -9.38 -11.12
N SER A 162 -5.46 -9.78 -9.98
CA SER A 162 -6.67 -10.63 -9.95
C SER A 162 -7.91 -9.96 -10.58
N LEU A 163 -7.91 -8.62 -10.67
CA LEU A 163 -8.93 -7.83 -11.35
C LEU A 163 -8.60 -7.58 -12.84
N GLY A 164 -7.49 -8.12 -13.36
CA GLY A 164 -7.04 -7.90 -14.72
C GLY A 164 -6.51 -6.48 -14.99
N ALA A 165 -6.18 -5.70 -13.96
CA ALA A 165 -5.84 -4.28 -14.12
C ALA A 165 -4.50 -4.03 -14.85
N PHE A 166 -3.65 -5.05 -14.98
CA PHE A 166 -2.32 -4.95 -15.60
C PHE A 166 -2.26 -5.43 -17.06
N GLN A 167 -3.39 -5.90 -17.62
CA GLN A 167 -3.51 -6.41 -19.00
C GLN A 167 -3.58 -5.27 -20.03
#